data_AF-W6Y7W6-F1
#
_entry.id   AF-W6Y7W6-F1
#
_cell.length_a   1.000
_cell.length_b   1.000
_cell.length_c   1.000
_cell.angle_alpha   90.00
_cell.angle_beta   90.00
_cell.angle_gamma   90.00
#
_symmetry.space_group_name_H-M   'P 1'
#
loop_
_entity.id
_entity.type
_entity.pdbx_description
1 polymer ?
#
loop_
_entity_poly.entity_id
_entity_poly.type
_entity_poly.pdbx_seq_one_letter_code
_entity_poly.pdbx_strand_id
1 'polypeptide(L)'
;MALRDTASFLSVERYVCLSHCWGPEGPTLQLTSTTESDLRQGVDLDTVPRTFSEAAKVCLKMGIRFLWIDALCIIQGNEADWMEAATTMANMYENAFFTIAATGADNSDEGLRPFRE
;
A
#
# COMPACT_ATOMS: atom_id res chain seq x y z
N MET A 1 -4.03 11.11 -1.69
CA MET A 1 -4.27 9.72 -2.15
C MET A 1 -5.55 9.23 -1.49
N ALA A 2 -6.45 8.54 -2.19
CA ALA A 2 -7.70 8.04 -1.60
C ALA A 2 -7.81 6.52 -1.71
N LEU A 3 -8.36 5.88 -0.67
CA LEU A 3 -8.58 4.44 -0.61
C LEU A 3 -9.58 4.00 -1.69
N ARG A 4 -9.31 2.86 -2.32
CA ARG A 4 -10.28 2.11 -3.12
C ARG A 4 -10.29 0.66 -2.70
N ASP A 5 -11.44 0.02 -2.84
CA ASP A 5 -11.63 -1.38 -2.54
C ASP A 5 -10.72 -2.26 -3.41
N THR A 6 -10.15 -3.31 -2.83
CA THR A 6 -9.26 -4.26 -3.53
C THR A 6 -9.92 -4.84 -4.77
N ALA A 7 -11.21 -5.18 -4.71
CA ALA A 7 -11.98 -5.67 -5.85
C ALA A 7 -12.04 -4.67 -7.03
N SER A 8 -11.91 -3.37 -6.76
CA SER A 8 -11.90 -2.36 -7.83
C SER A 8 -10.69 -2.52 -8.73
N PHE A 9 -9.51 -2.86 -8.18
CA PHE A 9 -8.24 -2.97 -8.91
C PHE A 9 -8.25 -4.03 -10.01
N LEU A 10 -9.11 -5.05 -9.90
CA LEU A 10 -9.28 -6.09 -10.93
C LEU A 10 -9.96 -5.57 -12.22
N SER A 11 -10.55 -4.37 -12.18
CA SER A 11 -11.28 -3.75 -13.30
C SER A 11 -10.68 -2.44 -13.83
N VAL A 12 -9.62 -1.92 -13.19
CA VAL A 12 -9.03 -0.61 -13.54
C VAL A 12 -7.70 -0.75 -14.29
N GLU A 13 -7.31 0.32 -14.98
CA GLU A 13 -5.97 0.53 -15.54
C GLU A 13 -4.85 0.14 -14.57
N ARG A 14 -3.68 -0.18 -15.14
CA ARG A 14 -2.41 -0.51 -14.48
C ARG A 14 -2.31 0.03 -13.05
N TYR A 15 -2.11 -0.88 -12.09
CA TYR A 15 -1.78 -0.55 -10.71
C TYR A 15 -0.41 -1.11 -10.34
N VAL A 16 0.15 -0.60 -9.26
CA VAL A 16 1.44 -1.03 -8.70
C VAL A 16 1.21 -1.58 -7.30
N CYS A 17 1.96 -2.60 -6.92
CA CYS A 17 1.98 -3.08 -5.54
C CYS A 17 3.21 -2.54 -4.81
N LEU A 18 3.08 -2.30 -3.50
CA LEU A 18 4.20 -2.03 -2.61
C LEU A 18 4.39 -3.21 -1.65
N SER A 19 5.56 -3.87 -1.76
CA SER A 19 6.05 -4.80 -0.76
C SER A 19 6.97 -4.05 0.20
N HIS A 20 6.64 -4.04 1.49
CA HIS A 20 7.37 -3.29 2.51
C HIS A 20 7.42 -4.06 3.83
N CYS A 21 8.43 -3.75 4.65
CA CYS A 21 8.47 -4.25 6.02
C CYS A 21 7.58 -3.39 6.91
N TRP A 22 6.70 -4.03 7.67
CA TRP A 22 5.84 -3.35 8.64
C TRP A 22 6.63 -2.82 9.84
N GLY A 23 7.76 -3.45 10.15
CA GLY A 23 8.52 -3.19 11.37
C GLY A 23 7.85 -3.79 12.62
N PRO A 24 8.52 -3.74 13.78
CA PRO A 24 8.07 -4.38 15.01
C PRO A 24 6.80 -3.76 15.61
N GLU A 25 6.58 -2.46 15.39
CA GLU A 25 5.42 -1.72 15.89
C GLU A 25 4.27 -1.63 14.86
N GLY A 26 4.51 -2.11 13.64
CA GLY A 26 3.61 -1.94 12.49
C GLY A 26 3.67 -0.52 11.89
N PRO A 27 3.03 -0.33 10.72
CA PRO A 27 2.94 0.99 10.09
C PRO A 27 2.12 1.98 10.91
N THR A 28 2.56 3.24 10.94
CA THR A 28 1.88 4.35 11.63
C THR A 28 0.51 4.71 11.02
N LEU A 29 0.26 4.30 9.77
CA LEU A 29 -1.04 4.42 9.11
C LEU A 29 -1.50 3.07 8.58
N GLN A 30 -2.66 2.63 9.04
CA GLN A 30 -3.29 1.36 8.68
C GLN A 30 -4.78 1.56 8.41
N LEU A 31 -5.34 0.74 7.54
CA LEU A 31 -6.78 0.64 7.36
C LEU A 31 -7.36 -0.17 8.52
N THR A 32 -8.15 0.47 9.35
CA THR A 32 -8.98 -0.14 10.38
C THR A 32 -10.41 0.36 10.20
N SER A 33 -11.37 -0.25 10.88
CA SER A 33 -12.76 0.24 10.85
C SER A 33 -12.91 1.70 11.30
N THR A 34 -11.95 2.23 12.07
CA THR A 34 -11.97 3.63 12.53
C THR A 34 -11.31 4.59 11.54
N THR A 35 -10.31 4.16 10.77
CA THR A 35 -9.57 5.02 9.82
C THR A 35 -10.13 4.95 8.40
N GLU A 36 -10.99 3.98 8.08
CA GLU A 36 -11.53 3.76 6.74
C GLU A 36 -12.19 5.01 6.14
N SER A 37 -13.05 5.68 6.91
CA SER A 37 -13.78 6.89 6.46
C SER A 37 -12.83 8.00 6.02
N ASP A 38 -11.76 8.23 6.78
CA ASP A 38 -10.78 9.27 6.50
C ASP A 38 -9.91 8.89 5.30
N LEU A 39 -9.48 7.63 5.24
CA LEU A 39 -8.71 7.10 4.12
C LEU A 39 -9.47 7.16 2.79
N ARG A 40 -10.80 6.95 2.80
CA ARG A 40 -11.66 7.07 1.61
C ARG A 40 -11.85 8.51 1.14
N GLN A 41 -11.89 9.48 2.05
CA GLN A 41 -11.89 10.91 1.71
C GLN A 41 -10.53 11.35 1.16
N GLY A 42 -9.49 10.63 1.56
CA GLY A 42 -8.14 10.78 1.07
C GLY A 42 -7.23 11.45 2.09
N VAL A 43 -5.95 11.13 1.96
CA VAL A 43 -4.89 11.60 2.86
C VAL A 43 -3.83 12.37 2.08
N ASP A 44 -3.19 13.30 2.79
CA ASP A 44 -2.04 14.02 2.27
C ASP A 44 -0.82 13.08 2.24
N LEU A 45 -0.08 13.10 1.13
CA LEU A 45 1.13 12.30 0.97
C LEU A 45 2.24 12.70 1.95
N ASP A 46 2.16 13.88 2.56
CA ASP A 46 3.12 14.32 3.57
C ASP A 46 2.75 13.84 4.99
N THR A 47 1.55 13.26 5.17
CA THR A 47 1.06 12.72 6.46
C THR A 47 1.13 11.20 6.56
N VAL A 48 1.43 10.51 5.47
CA VAL A 48 1.55 9.04 5.44
C VAL A 48 3.00 8.61 5.72
N PRO A 49 3.23 7.34 6.12
CA PRO A 49 4.58 6.79 6.26
C PRO A 49 5.44 7.08 5.03
N ARG A 50 6.72 7.38 5.26
CA ARG A 50 7.62 7.82 4.21
C ARG A 50 7.70 6.84 3.05
N THR A 51 7.72 5.54 3.32
CA THR A 51 7.74 4.49 2.29
C THR A 51 6.49 4.56 1.41
N PHE A 52 5.32 4.86 1.98
CA PHE A 52 4.07 4.97 1.23
C PHE A 52 4.06 6.24 0.38
N SER A 53 4.52 7.36 0.95
CA SER A 53 4.64 8.64 0.25
C SER A 53 5.57 8.53 -0.97
N GLU A 54 6.75 7.95 -0.78
CA GLU A 54 7.74 7.78 -1.85
C GLU A 54 7.27 6.79 -2.91
N ALA A 55 6.63 5.67 -2.51
CA ALA A 55 6.02 4.73 -3.46
C ALA A 55 4.91 5.38 -4.30
N ALA A 56 4.04 6.19 -3.68
CA ALA A 56 3.01 6.94 -4.40
C ALA A 56 3.63 7.95 -5.38
N LYS A 57 4.68 8.66 -4.97
CA LYS A 57 5.43 9.59 -5.85
C LYS A 57 6.07 8.86 -7.04
N VAL A 58 6.60 7.63 -6.85
CA VAL A 58 7.11 6.79 -7.95
C VAL A 58 5.99 6.42 -8.93
N CYS A 59 4.84 5.96 -8.42
CA CYS A 59 3.68 5.61 -9.26
C CYS A 59 3.23 6.81 -10.12
N LEU A 60 3.08 7.98 -9.50
CA LEU A 60 2.68 9.21 -10.19
C LEU A 60 3.67 9.61 -11.29
N LYS A 61 4.99 9.50 -11.03
CA LYS A 61 6.02 9.75 -12.04
C LYS A 61 5.97 8.78 -13.22
N MET A 62 5.52 7.54 -12.99
CA MET A 62 5.33 6.52 -14.02
C MET A 62 3.97 6.64 -14.73
N GLY A 63 3.16 7.65 -14.41
CA GLY A 63 1.81 7.84 -14.98
C GLY A 63 0.78 6.84 -14.44
N ILE A 64 1.06 6.19 -13.30
CA ILE A 64 0.19 5.21 -12.66
C ILE A 64 -0.50 5.87 -11.47
N ARG A 65 -1.83 5.75 -11.43
CA ARG A 65 -2.68 6.41 -10.43
C ARG A 65 -3.02 5.51 -9.25
N PHE A 66 -2.78 4.21 -9.37
CA PHE A 66 -3.25 3.19 -8.45
C PHE A 66 -2.06 2.48 -7.80
N LEU A 67 -1.99 2.57 -6.48
CA LEU A 67 -0.99 1.91 -5.65
C LEU A 67 -1.73 1.06 -4.62
N TRP A 68 -1.41 -0.22 -4.58
CA TRP A 68 -1.91 -1.16 -3.59
C TRP A 68 -0.86 -1.38 -2.50
N ILE A 69 -1.28 -1.27 -1.25
CA ILE A 69 -0.45 -1.44 -0.05
C ILE A 69 -1.28 -2.28 0.92
N ASP A 70 -0.79 -3.44 1.37
CA ASP A 70 -1.54 -4.35 2.25
C ASP A 70 -2.06 -3.65 3.52
N ALA A 71 -1.24 -2.82 4.17
CA ALA A 71 -1.58 -2.04 5.35
C ALA A 71 -2.74 -1.07 5.13
N LEU A 72 -2.96 -0.60 3.90
CA LEU A 72 -4.03 0.32 3.56
C LEU A 72 -5.20 -0.33 2.84
N CYS A 73 -5.02 -1.45 2.15
CA CYS A 73 -6.08 -2.07 1.33
C CYS A 73 -6.76 -3.28 1.99
N ILE A 74 -6.31 -3.66 3.20
CA ILE A 74 -6.89 -4.75 4.01
C ILE A 74 -7.29 -4.17 5.36
N ILE A 75 -8.50 -4.49 5.82
CA ILE A 75 -8.98 -4.04 7.14
C ILE A 75 -8.23 -4.82 8.23
N GLN A 76 -7.38 -4.11 8.97
CA GLN A 76 -6.58 -4.68 10.04
C GLN A 76 -7.43 -4.92 11.30
N GLY A 77 -7.14 -6.03 11.98
CA GLY A 77 -7.90 -6.47 13.16
C GLY A 77 -9.21 -7.20 12.84
N ASN A 78 -9.56 -7.36 11.55
CA ASN A 78 -10.66 -8.23 11.13
C ASN A 78 -10.12 -9.51 10.49
N GLU A 79 -10.29 -10.64 11.18
CA GLU A 79 -9.78 -11.94 10.74
C GLU A 79 -10.45 -12.42 9.44
N ALA A 80 -11.73 -12.10 9.23
CA ALA A 80 -12.46 -12.49 8.03
C ALA A 80 -11.94 -11.76 6.79
N ASP A 81 -11.77 -10.43 6.88
CA ASP A 81 -11.18 -9.61 5.82
C ASP A 81 -9.74 -10.05 5.52
N TRP A 82 -8.96 -10.36 6.56
CA TRP A 82 -7.59 -10.83 6.38
C TRP A 82 -7.54 -12.16 5.62
N MET A 83 -8.40 -13.13 5.95
CA MET A 83 -8.45 -14.42 5.25
C MET A 83 -8.86 -14.28 3.78
N GLU A 84 -9.84 -13.43 3.50
CA GLU A 84 -10.25 -13.14 2.12
C GLU A 84 -9.12 -12.47 1.33
N ALA A 85 -8.49 -11.45 1.93
CA ALA A 85 -7.36 -10.77 1.33
C ALA A 85 -6.16 -11.72 1.12
N ALA A 86 -5.86 -12.59 2.08
CA ALA A 86 -4.77 -13.57 1.97
C ALA A 86 -4.98 -14.52 0.78
N THR A 87 -6.22 -14.92 0.52
CA THR A 87 -6.57 -15.78 -0.62
C THR A 87 -6.36 -15.08 -1.96
N THR A 88 -6.54 -13.76 -2.01
CA THR A 88 -6.45 -12.95 -3.24
C THR A 88 -5.12 -12.22 -3.40
N MET A 89 -4.28 -12.20 -2.35
CA MET A 89 -3.02 -11.46 -2.32
C MET A 89 -2.06 -11.89 -3.42
N ALA A 90 -1.92 -13.21 -3.66
CA ALA A 90 -1.09 -13.72 -4.76
C ALA A 90 -1.54 -13.15 -6.12
N ASN A 91 -2.84 -13.12 -6.37
CA ASN A 91 -3.40 -12.55 -7.60
C ASN A 91 -3.13 -11.05 -7.72
N MET A 92 -3.16 -10.31 -6.60
CA MET A 92 -2.85 -8.87 -6.60
C MET A 92 -1.40 -8.60 -6.99
N TYR A 93 -0.45 -9.37 -6.44
CA TYR A 93 0.96 -9.22 -6.83
C TYR A 93 1.24 -9.70 -8.26
N GLU A 94 0.59 -10.79 -8.70
CA GLU A 94 0.77 -11.34 -10.05
C GLU A 94 0.25 -10.41 -11.15
N ASN A 95 -0.87 -9.72 -10.91
CA ASN A 95 -1.51 -8.85 -11.89
C ASN A 95 -1.06 -7.37 -11.79
N ALA A 96 -0.16 -7.04 -10.86
CA ALA A 96 0.42 -5.71 -10.76
C ALA A 96 1.28 -5.39 -11.99
N PHE A 97 1.24 -4.14 -12.45
CA PHE A 97 2.08 -3.70 -13.58
C PHE A 97 3.58 -3.80 -13.23
N PHE A 98 3.92 -3.46 -12.00
CA PHE A 98 5.16 -3.84 -11.34
C PHE A 98 4.97 -3.75 -9.81
N THR A 99 5.93 -4.28 -9.08
CA THR A 99 5.98 -4.20 -7.62
C THR A 99 7.18 -3.38 -7.18
N ILE A 100 6.95 -2.39 -6.31
CA ILE A 100 8.02 -1.67 -5.62
C ILE A 100 8.35 -2.49 -4.38
N ALA A 101 9.60 -2.95 -4.24
CA ALA A 101 10.07 -3.68 -3.07
C ALA A 101 10.97 -2.78 -2.22
N ALA A 102 10.49 -2.37 -1.05
CA ALA A 102 11.22 -1.55 -0.08
C ALA A 102 12.14 -2.41 0.80
N THR A 103 13.03 -3.19 0.18
CA THR A 103 13.85 -4.21 0.88
C THR A 103 14.93 -3.63 1.77
N GLY A 104 15.33 -2.37 1.57
CA GLY A 104 16.33 -1.69 2.39
C GLY A 104 15.77 -0.98 3.62
N ALA A 105 14.45 -1.03 3.83
CA ALA A 105 13.75 -0.38 4.94
C ALA A 105 13.29 -1.41 5.97
N ASP A 106 13.60 -1.18 7.24
CA ASP A 106 13.22 -2.09 8.33
C ASP A 106 11.78 -1.82 8.82
N ASN A 107 11.18 -0.70 8.39
CA ASN A 107 9.81 -0.30 8.71
C ASN A 107 9.23 0.64 7.63
N SER A 108 7.98 1.08 7.81
CA SER A 108 7.25 1.91 6.84
C SER A 108 7.67 3.39 6.80
N ASP A 109 8.48 3.85 7.76
CA ASP A 109 8.87 5.25 7.93
C ASP A 109 10.28 5.56 7.40
N GLU A 110 11.06 4.55 7.02
CA GLU A 110 12.42 4.73 6.53
C GLU A 110 12.52 5.17 5.06
N GLY A 111 11.47 4.95 4.27
CA GLY A 111 11.43 5.32 2.86
C GLY A 111 12.04 4.29 1.92
N LEU A 112 11.99 4.58 0.62
CA LEU A 112 12.64 3.83 -0.45
C LEU A 112 14.12 4.21 -0.48
N ARG A 113 14.91 3.62 0.42
CA ARG A 113 16.37 3.89 0.50
C ARG A 113 17.01 3.71 -0.89
N PRO A 114 17.83 4.66 -1.36
CA PRO A 114 18.57 4.48 -2.59
C PRO A 114 19.54 3.31 -2.46
N PHE A 115 19.81 2.63 -3.58
CA PHE A 115 20.90 1.66 -3.67
C PHE A 115 22.19 2.37 -3.23
N ARG A 116 22.85 1.87 -2.18
CA ARG A 116 24.20 2.32 -1.82
C ARG A 116 25.15 1.61 -2.78
N GLU A 117 25.86 2.39 -3.59
CA GLU A 117 27.02 1.96 -4.39
C GLU A 117 28.18 1.51 -3.49
#